data_AF-A0A955FUD5-F1
#
_entry.id   AF-A0A955FUD5-F1
#
_cell.length_a   1.000
_cell.length_b   1.000
_cell.length_c   1.000
_cell.angle_alpha   90.00
_cell.angle_beta   90.00
_cell.angle_gamma   90.00
#
_symmetry.space_group_name_H-M   'P 1'
#
loop_
_entity.id
_entity.type
_entity.pdbx_description
1 polymer ?
#
loop_
_entity_poly.entity_id
_entity_poly.type
_entity_poly.pdbx_seq_one_letter_code
_entity_poly.pdbx_strand_id
1 'polypeptide(L)'
;MARKGIKTLERERMGIMDKELQDYYEARLDMFSTKGWQDLIEDIQNMKTATNTLSGIQDIHKLGFRQGEINQMDWILGLKDISEKAYEELKNEDAS
;
A
#
# COMPACT_ATOMS: atom_id res chain seq x y z
N MET A 1 -14.60 39.12 -8.11
CA MET A 1 -13.75 38.37 -9.07
C MET A 1 -12.36 38.00 -8.52
N ALA A 2 -11.80 38.70 -7.52
CA ALA A 2 -10.46 38.41 -6.98
C ALA A 2 -10.28 37.06 -6.22
N ARG A 3 -11.31 36.57 -5.50
CA ARG A 3 -11.19 35.33 -4.69
C ARG A 3 -11.05 34.05 -5.52
N LYS A 4 -11.51 34.06 -6.78
CA LYS A 4 -11.43 32.89 -7.66
C LYS A 4 -10.02 32.69 -8.21
N GLY A 5 -9.27 33.78 -8.43
CA GLY A 5 -7.87 33.73 -8.86
C GLY A 5 -6.91 33.25 -7.76
N ILE A 6 -7.14 33.64 -6.50
CA ILE A 6 -6.29 33.21 -5.37
C ILE A 6 -6.36 31.69 -5.15
N LYS A 7 -7.55 31.08 -5.19
CA LYS A 7 -7.69 29.62 -5.08
C LYS A 7 -7.05 28.85 -6.24
N THR A 8 -7.03 29.42 -7.44
CA THR A 8 -6.36 28.82 -8.60
C THR A 8 -4.84 28.89 -8.44
N LEU A 9 -4.33 30.03 -7.99
CA LEU A 9 -2.89 30.24 -7.74
C LEU A 9 -2.35 29.42 -6.55
N GLU A 10 -3.16 29.18 -5.51
CA GLU A 10 -2.80 28.28 -4.41
C GLU A 10 -2.72 26.81 -4.88
N ARG A 11 -3.57 26.42 -5.83
CA ARG A 11 -3.56 25.08 -6.43
C ARG A 11 -2.41 24.89 -7.43
N GLU A 12 -1.96 25.96 -8.09
CA GLU A 12 -0.77 25.99 -8.95
C GLU A 12 0.56 26.10 -8.16
N ARG A 13 0.51 26.51 -6.88
CA ARG A 13 1.67 26.58 -5.97
C ARG A 13 1.82 25.36 -5.04
N MET A 14 0.86 24.43 -5.03
CA MET A 14 1.05 23.16 -4.36
C MET A 14 1.99 22.32 -5.22
N GLY A 15 3.13 21.94 -4.65
CA GLY A 15 3.97 20.89 -5.23
C GLY A 15 3.16 19.61 -5.46
N ILE A 16 3.74 18.67 -6.19
CA ILE A 16 3.13 17.34 -6.42
C ILE A 16 2.84 16.67 -5.07
N MET A 17 3.66 16.94 -4.05
CA MET A 17 3.44 16.53 -2.67
C MET A 17 2.70 17.62 -1.88
N ASP A 18 1.38 17.55 -1.84
CA ASP A 18 0.62 18.34 -0.87
C ASP A 18 0.74 17.74 0.55
N LYS A 19 0.35 18.54 1.56
CA LYS A 19 0.44 18.13 2.96
C LYS A 19 -0.42 16.91 3.28
N GLU A 20 -1.60 16.79 2.67
CA GLU A 20 -2.51 15.67 2.94
C GLU A 20 -1.92 14.36 2.40
N LEU A 21 -1.31 14.40 1.23
CA LEU A 21 -0.60 13.28 0.63
C LEU A 21 0.64 12.89 1.44
N GLN A 22 1.40 13.88 1.90
CA GLN A 22 2.55 13.63 2.78
C GLN A 22 2.11 12.95 4.08
N ASP A 23 1.12 13.51 4.78
CA ASP A 23 0.59 12.97 6.04
C ASP A 23 0.06 11.53 5.85
N TYR A 24 -0.57 11.24 4.69
CA TYR A 24 -1.03 9.91 4.34
C TYR A 24 0.10 8.88 4.26
N TYR A 25 1.20 9.19 3.57
CA TYR A 25 2.33 8.26 3.46
C TYR A 25 3.10 8.13 4.77
N GLU A 26 3.33 9.22 5.49
CA GLU A 26 4.03 9.19 6.78
C GLU A 26 3.28 8.33 7.80
N ALA A 27 1.95 8.52 7.95
CA ALA A 27 1.14 7.69 8.84
C ALA A 27 1.20 6.20 8.47
N ARG A 28 1.33 5.89 7.18
CA ARG A 28 1.44 4.52 6.70
C ARG A 28 2.80 3.91 7.00
N LEU A 29 3.88 4.66 6.84
CA LEU A 29 5.23 4.23 7.20
C LEU A 29 5.38 4.04 8.72
N ASP A 30 4.74 4.90 9.50
CA ASP A 30 4.65 4.76 10.96
C ASP A 30 3.93 3.45 11.33
N MET A 31 2.78 3.17 10.71
CA MET A 31 2.06 1.91 10.91
C MET A 31 2.96 0.70 10.65
N PHE A 32 3.73 0.71 9.57
CA PHE A 32 4.64 -0.41 9.24
C PHE A 32 5.75 -0.65 10.27
N SER A 33 6.08 0.38 11.04
CA SER A 33 7.09 0.31 12.09
C SER A 33 6.52 -0.17 13.43
N THR A 34 5.20 -0.27 13.56
CA THR A 34 4.56 -0.75 14.79
C THR A 34 4.78 -2.25 14.99
N LYS A 35 4.89 -2.68 16.25
CA LYS A 35 4.98 -4.11 16.59
C LYS A 35 3.77 -4.89 16.10
N GLY A 36 2.56 -4.33 16.24
CA GLY A 36 1.33 -4.98 15.78
C GLY A 36 1.30 -5.24 14.27
N TRP A 37 1.85 -4.34 13.45
CA TRP A 37 2.00 -4.59 12.02
C TRP A 37 2.99 -5.72 11.73
N GLN A 38 4.13 -5.75 12.42
CA GLN A 38 5.12 -6.81 12.24
C GLN A 38 4.56 -8.18 12.61
N ASP A 39 3.81 -8.27 13.72
CA ASP A 39 3.11 -9.49 14.15
C ASP A 39 2.08 -9.93 13.11
N LEU A 40 1.30 -8.99 12.57
CA LEU A 40 0.35 -9.28 11.49
C LEU A 40 1.03 -9.85 10.23
N ILE A 41 2.20 -9.31 9.85
CA ILE A 41 2.95 -9.79 8.69
C ILE A 41 3.46 -11.22 8.93
N GLU A 42 3.93 -11.54 10.13
CA GLU A 42 4.33 -12.90 10.51
C GLU A 42 3.12 -13.86 10.44
N ASP A 43 1.98 -13.46 10.98
CA ASP A 43 0.74 -14.25 10.91
C ASP A 43 0.31 -14.52 9.46
N ILE A 44 0.36 -13.50 8.59
CA ILE A 44 0.01 -13.65 7.17
C ILE A 44 1.00 -14.57 6.45
N GLN A 45 2.30 -14.51 6.76
CA GLN A 45 3.29 -15.44 6.20
C GLN A 45 3.00 -16.89 6.60
N ASN A 46 2.62 -17.11 7.85
CA ASN A 46 2.22 -18.42 8.36
C ASN A 46 0.93 -18.91 7.68
N MET A 47 -0.08 -18.05 7.56
CA MET A 47 -1.33 -18.34 6.85
C MET A 47 -1.09 -18.68 5.38
N LYS A 48 -0.23 -17.92 4.69
CA LYS A 48 0.13 -18.18 3.29
C LYS A 48 0.79 -19.55 3.15
N THR A 49 1.72 -19.88 4.04
CA THR A 49 2.40 -21.18 4.04
C THR A 49 1.42 -22.33 4.22
N ALA A 50 0.48 -22.22 5.15
CA ALA A 50 -0.57 -23.22 5.35
C ALA A 50 -1.54 -23.33 4.15
N THR A 51 -1.79 -22.21 3.47
CA THR A 51 -2.71 -22.12 2.34
C THR A 51 -2.07 -22.59 1.03
N ASN A 52 -0.75 -22.41 0.85
CA ASN A 52 -0.03 -22.73 -0.38
C ASN A 52 0.25 -24.23 -0.53
N THR A 53 -0.82 -25.02 -0.64
CA THR A 53 -0.79 -26.46 -0.85
C THR A 53 -1.89 -26.90 -1.81
N LEU A 54 -1.63 -27.97 -2.56
CA LEU A 54 -2.62 -28.60 -3.43
C LEU A 54 -3.49 -29.63 -2.71
N SER A 55 -3.23 -29.88 -1.43
CA SER A 55 -3.98 -30.87 -0.64
C SER A 55 -5.48 -30.55 -0.60
N GLY A 56 -6.32 -31.54 -0.91
CA GLY A 56 -7.78 -31.41 -0.88
C GLY A 56 -8.39 -30.58 -2.02
N ILE A 57 -7.59 -30.12 -2.99
CA ILE A 57 -8.10 -29.45 -4.18
C ILE A 57 -8.64 -30.52 -5.15
N GLN A 58 -9.95 -30.49 -5.38
CA GLN A 58 -10.67 -31.50 -6.14
C GLN A 58 -11.03 -31.05 -7.56
N ASP A 59 -10.97 -29.74 -7.82
CA ASP A 59 -11.37 -29.15 -9.09
C ASP A 59 -10.66 -27.81 -9.31
N ILE A 60 -10.76 -27.32 -10.55
CA ILE A 60 -10.11 -26.07 -10.99
C ILE A 60 -10.70 -24.83 -10.31
N HIS A 61 -11.98 -24.86 -9.93
CA HIS A 61 -12.63 -23.73 -9.26
C HIS A 61 -12.06 -23.54 -7.85
N LYS A 62 -11.88 -24.63 -7.10
CA LYS A 62 -11.21 -24.62 -5.79
C LYS A 62 -9.75 -24.20 -5.90
N LEU A 63 -9.05 -24.59 -6.99
CA LEU A 63 -7.71 -24.09 -7.25
C LEU A 63 -7.69 -22.57 -7.43
N GLY A 64 -8.60 -22.03 -8.24
CA GLY A 64 -8.71 -20.59 -8.46
C GLY A 64 -9.04 -19.81 -7.18
N PHE A 65 -9.92 -20.36 -6.33
CA PHE A 65 -10.20 -19.77 -5.03
C PHE A 65 -8.94 -19.70 -4.15
N ARG A 66 -8.18 -20.80 -4.09
CA ARG A 66 -6.92 -20.87 -3.34
C ARG A 66 -5.88 -19.88 -3.85
N GLN A 67 -5.75 -19.75 -5.16
CA GLN A 67 -4.88 -18.74 -5.78
C GLN A 67 -5.31 -17.32 -5.42
N GLY A 68 -6.63 -17.06 -5.38
CA GLY A 68 -7.18 -15.79 -4.92
C GLY A 68 -6.77 -15.45 -3.48
N GLU A 69 -6.91 -16.40 -2.54
CA GLU A 69 -6.48 -16.24 -1.15
C GLU A 69 -4.99 -15.87 -1.06
N ILE A 70 -4.14 -16.61 -1.78
CA ILE A 70 -2.69 -16.38 -1.80
C ILE A 70 -2.37 -15.00 -2.40
N ASN A 71 -3.02 -14.61 -3.49
CA ASN A 71 -2.79 -13.31 -4.13
C ASN A 71 -3.14 -12.14 -3.19
N GLN A 72 -4.20 -12.25 -2.39
CA GLN A 72 -4.54 -11.22 -1.40
C GLN A 72 -3.48 -11.14 -0.30
N MET A 73 -2.99 -12.28 0.19
CA MET A 73 -1.90 -12.30 1.17
C MET A 73 -0.63 -11.67 0.59
N ASP A 74 -0.26 -12.00 -0.65
CA ASP A 74 0.90 -11.42 -1.32
C ASP A 74 0.80 -9.91 -1.51
N TRP A 75 -0.40 -9.41 -1.81
CA TRP A 75 -0.62 -7.96 -1.88
C TRP A 75 -0.38 -7.27 -0.53
N ILE A 76 -0.86 -7.85 0.58
CA ILE A 76 -0.63 -7.30 1.93
C ILE A 76 0.87 -7.36 2.30
N LEU A 77 1.52 -8.49 2.02
CA LEU A 77 2.95 -8.67 2.31
C LEU A 77 3.83 -7.67 1.54
N GLY A 78 3.45 -7.33 0.30
CA GLY A 78 4.15 -6.33 -0.52
C GLY A 78 3.76 -4.87 -0.23
N LEU A 79 2.78 -4.63 0.65
CA LEU A 79 2.18 -3.31 0.83
C LEU A 79 3.20 -2.25 1.27
N LYS A 80 4.15 -2.65 2.13
CA LYS A 80 5.21 -1.77 2.63
C LYS A 80 6.09 -1.28 1.49
N ASP A 81 6.70 -2.20 0.76
CA ASP A 81 7.62 -1.91 -0.33
C ASP A 81 6.98 -1.03 -1.42
N ILE A 82 5.72 -1.31 -1.77
CA ILE A 82 4.98 -0.52 -2.76
C ILE A 82 4.76 0.91 -2.26
N SER A 83 4.45 1.07 -0.97
CA SER A 83 4.22 2.38 -0.38
C SER A 83 5.50 3.20 -0.27
N GLU A 84 6.61 2.55 0.13
CA GLU A 84 7.93 3.19 0.22
C GLU A 84 8.39 3.69 -1.15
N LYS A 85 8.32 2.82 -2.17
CA LYS A 85 8.69 3.19 -3.55
C LYS A 85 7.85 4.35 -4.09
N ALA A 86 6.52 4.27 -3.93
CA ALA A 86 5.63 5.33 -4.39
C ALA A 86 5.93 6.67 -3.69
N TYR A 87 6.24 6.65 -2.40
CA TYR A 87 6.57 7.85 -1.66
C TYR A 87 7.94 8.44 -2.05
N GLU A 88 8.94 7.58 -2.30
CA GLU A 88 10.25 7.99 -2.82
C GLU A 88 10.14 8.62 -4.21
N GLU A 89 9.36 8.02 -5.11
CA GLU A 89 9.09 8.55 -6.45
C GLU A 89 8.45 9.94 -6.37
N LEU A 90 7.41 10.10 -5.56
CA LEU A 90 6.74 11.39 -5.36
C LEU A 90 7.68 12.46 -4.78
N LYS A 91 8.58 12.10 -3.84
CA LYS A 91 9.60 13.03 -3.32
C LYS A 91 10.58 13.48 -4.40
N ASN A 92 10.99 12.57 -5.27
CA ASN A 92 11.91 12.89 -6.36
C ASN A 92 11.25 13.79 -7.41
N GLU A 93 9.97 13.55 -7.72
CA GLU A 93 9.19 14.37 -8.63
C GLU A 93 8.93 15.78 -8.07
N ASP A 94 8.60 15.89 -6.78
CA ASP A 94 8.36 17.19 -6.12
C ASP A 94 9.62 18.06 -6.01
N ALA A 95 10.80 17.42 -5.94
CA ALA A 95 12.10 18.09 -5.88
C ALA A 95 12.67 18.49 -7.25
N SER A 96 12.06 18.04 -8.35
CA SER A 96 12.50 18.27 -9.74
C SER A 96 11.82 19.49 -10.38
#